data_AF-A0A9X0A4J7-F1
#
_entry.id   AF-A0A9X0A4J7-F1
#
_cell.length_a   1.000
_cell.length_b   1.000
_cell.length_c   1.000
_cell.angle_alpha   90.00
_cell.angle_beta   90.00
_cell.angle_gamma   90.00
#
_symmetry.space_group_name_H-M   'P 1'
#
loop_
_entity.id
_entity.type
_entity.pdbx_description
1 polymer ?
#
loop_
_entity_poly.entity_id
_entity_poly.type
_entity_poly.pdbx_seq_one_letter_code
_entity_poly.pdbx_strand_id
1 'polypeptide(L)'
;MPSSGTPDLEKALLEAKKLFDGAGARADAKKFLIVIIDNKSGNERIEITEAAKPFITEECWVIPVAVDKEVDIDELEAITPLKNTTVEVPNTEDPDKLAEEIIDKMKELIHQPMVPEVDLGFIISAGSTDATATLQQTKDIIKSFIDKYAMNRLRYGIISYGSTPRIELTLTDSLKPDVIQQVEAILRPGGTPDLTKALQLGEKLFSPARPNAKKVLVIITDVKSGSSVHKVKLAAQALDNEDIRVFAVAVGSEVDPTELSTASGSGKNVINSSNTDEPGKVREEIMEKIRQDTFPDEQALLKLLGRMSAVGGTPDLDLALADAKKAFEGPGARPDAKKVLVFLVDNKSGSTEEDVLKSAMSLEGDSIKVIPVGIGSQVKREELEKTTPLKKNIIEVPTKETLRNLRLKLSTK
;
A
#
# COMPACT_ATOMS: atom_id res chain seq x y z
N MET A 1 14.69 -41.98 -5.29
CA MET A 1 13.48 -42.56 -5.92
C MET A 1 12.49 -41.43 -6.11
N PRO A 2 11.77 -41.36 -7.24
CA PRO A 2 10.64 -40.45 -7.34
C PRO A 2 9.67 -40.76 -6.21
N SER A 3 9.21 -39.74 -5.49
CA SER A 3 8.12 -39.90 -4.52
C SER A 3 6.83 -40.20 -5.30
N SER A 4 6.14 -41.28 -4.95
CA SER A 4 4.79 -41.54 -5.46
C SER A 4 3.76 -40.81 -4.60
N GLY A 5 2.85 -40.04 -5.20
CA GLY A 5 1.75 -39.39 -4.48
C GLY A 5 1.33 -38.08 -5.14
N THR A 6 0.17 -37.55 -4.74
CA THR A 6 -0.27 -36.21 -5.13
C THR A 6 0.67 -35.17 -4.50
N PRO A 7 1.12 -34.14 -5.25
CA PRO A 7 1.91 -33.06 -4.68
C PRO A 7 1.21 -32.38 -3.50
N ASP A 8 2.00 -31.96 -2.50
CA ASP A 8 1.54 -31.18 -1.35
C ASP A 8 2.33 -29.87 -1.31
N LEU A 9 1.81 -28.87 -2.02
CA LEU A 9 2.45 -27.59 -2.22
C LEU A 9 2.49 -26.77 -0.92
N GLU A 10 1.46 -26.88 -0.08
CA GLU A 10 1.43 -26.23 1.23
C GLU A 10 2.64 -26.67 2.09
N LYS A 11 2.80 -28.00 2.28
CA LYS A 11 3.92 -28.51 3.06
C LYS A 11 5.28 -28.18 2.46
N ALA A 12 5.39 -28.21 1.12
CA ALA A 12 6.62 -27.83 0.44
C ALA A 12 7.01 -26.37 0.71
N LEU A 13 6.06 -25.44 0.65
CA LEU A 13 6.28 -24.02 0.97
C LEU A 13 6.67 -23.83 2.43
N LEU A 14 5.99 -24.49 3.37
CA LEU A 14 6.31 -24.40 4.80
C LEU A 14 7.72 -24.91 5.10
N GLU A 15 8.17 -25.98 4.44
CA GLU A 15 9.53 -26.50 4.60
C GLU A 15 10.57 -25.60 3.93
N ALA A 16 10.27 -25.10 2.73
CA ALA A 16 11.15 -24.18 1.99
C ALA A 16 11.47 -22.91 2.79
N LYS A 17 10.54 -22.45 3.64
CA LYS A 17 10.76 -21.27 4.48
C LYS A 17 11.97 -21.44 5.39
N LYS A 18 12.18 -22.64 5.92
CA LYS A 18 13.31 -22.95 6.81
C LYS A 18 14.66 -22.78 6.12
N LEU A 19 14.73 -22.90 4.79
CA LEU A 19 15.95 -22.66 4.02
C LEU A 19 16.39 -21.20 4.07
N PHE A 20 15.44 -20.27 4.17
CA PHE A 20 15.72 -18.83 4.21
C PHE A 20 15.92 -18.26 5.62
N ASP A 21 15.59 -19.04 6.65
CA ASP A 21 15.73 -18.71 8.07
C ASP A 21 16.93 -19.45 8.73
N GLY A 22 17.59 -20.33 7.98
CA GLY A 22 18.70 -21.17 8.47
C GLY A 22 20.02 -20.41 8.70
N ALA A 23 20.91 -21.04 9.48
CA ALA A 23 22.27 -20.54 9.73
C ALA A 23 23.05 -20.43 8.39
N GLY A 24 23.30 -19.21 7.95
CA GLY A 24 23.96 -18.91 6.67
C GLY A 24 23.12 -18.08 5.69
N ALA A 25 21.83 -17.88 5.97
CA ALA A 25 21.01 -16.98 5.18
C ALA A 25 21.50 -15.53 5.32
N ARG A 26 21.86 -14.90 4.19
CA ARG A 26 22.26 -13.49 4.16
C ARG A 26 21.00 -12.62 4.30
N ALA A 27 20.95 -11.81 5.35
CA ALA A 27 19.79 -10.96 5.66
C ALA A 27 19.47 -9.96 4.53
N ASP A 28 20.51 -9.41 3.89
CA ASP A 28 20.36 -8.35 2.87
C ASP A 28 20.36 -8.86 1.41
N ALA A 29 20.38 -10.18 1.21
CA ALA A 29 20.33 -10.76 -0.13
C ALA A 29 18.88 -10.82 -0.64
N LYS A 30 18.69 -10.55 -1.94
CA LYS A 30 17.44 -10.89 -2.64
C LYS A 30 17.28 -12.41 -2.68
N LYS A 31 16.13 -12.90 -2.24
CA LYS A 31 15.80 -14.32 -2.14
C LYS A 31 14.83 -14.71 -3.24
N PHE A 32 15.05 -15.87 -3.85
CA PHE A 32 14.14 -16.44 -4.84
C PHE A 32 13.85 -17.88 -4.45
N LEU A 33 12.57 -18.24 -4.45
CA LEU A 33 12.11 -19.62 -4.33
C LEU A 33 11.61 -20.07 -5.70
N ILE A 34 12.24 -21.09 -6.26
CA ILE A 34 11.80 -21.71 -7.50
C ILE A 34 10.95 -22.94 -7.13
N VAL A 35 9.70 -22.97 -7.57
CA VAL A 35 8.76 -24.07 -7.30
C VAL A 35 8.49 -24.79 -8.61
N ILE A 36 9.00 -26.00 -8.76
CA ILE A 36 8.80 -26.81 -9.97
C ILE A 36 7.75 -27.89 -9.65
N ILE A 37 6.70 -27.95 -10.46
CA ILE A 37 5.61 -28.92 -10.29
C ILE A 37 5.16 -29.47 -11.64
N ASP A 38 4.76 -30.74 -11.69
CA ASP A 38 4.32 -31.45 -12.89
C ASP A 38 2.84 -31.87 -12.85
N ASN A 39 2.15 -31.64 -11.73
CA ASN A 39 0.74 -31.95 -11.56
C ASN A 39 0.07 -31.02 -10.55
N LYS A 40 -1.26 -30.93 -10.56
CA LYS A 40 -2.04 -30.21 -9.56
C LYS A 40 -1.78 -30.76 -8.14
N SER A 41 -1.66 -29.88 -7.14
CA SER A 41 -1.54 -30.34 -5.75
C SER A 41 -2.88 -30.80 -5.16
N GLY A 42 -2.80 -31.53 -4.05
CA GLY A 42 -3.97 -31.96 -3.29
C GLY A 42 -4.51 -30.88 -2.34
N ASN A 43 -3.91 -29.69 -2.32
CA ASN A 43 -4.23 -28.63 -1.35
C ASN A 43 -5.37 -27.73 -1.84
N GLU A 44 -6.06 -27.10 -0.89
CA GLU A 44 -6.97 -26.01 -1.21
C GLU A 44 -6.18 -24.73 -1.47
N ARG A 45 -6.70 -23.87 -2.36
CA ARG A 45 -6.02 -22.61 -2.72
C ARG A 45 -5.72 -21.70 -1.53
N ILE A 46 -6.58 -21.72 -0.51
CA ILE A 46 -6.39 -20.93 0.71
C ILE A 46 -5.16 -21.41 1.49
N GLU A 47 -4.95 -22.72 1.59
CA GLU A 47 -3.79 -23.33 2.25
C GLU A 47 -2.50 -22.90 1.55
N ILE A 48 -2.50 -23.00 0.21
CA ILE A 48 -1.38 -22.58 -0.64
C ILE A 48 -1.08 -21.08 -0.48
N THR A 49 -2.13 -20.25 -0.50
CA THR A 49 -1.99 -18.80 -0.35
C THR A 49 -1.40 -18.43 1.01
N GLU A 50 -1.89 -19.04 2.10
CA GLU A 50 -1.36 -18.80 3.45
C GLU A 50 0.09 -19.26 3.59
N ALA A 51 0.44 -20.43 3.05
CA ALA A 51 1.80 -20.96 3.07
C ALA A 51 2.77 -20.11 2.24
N ALA A 52 2.29 -19.42 1.19
CA ALA A 52 3.09 -18.56 0.34
C ALA A 52 3.37 -17.16 0.93
N LYS A 53 2.52 -16.67 1.85
CA LYS A 53 2.65 -15.31 2.44
C LYS A 53 4.07 -14.93 2.91
N PRO A 54 4.84 -15.82 3.57
CA PRO A 54 6.20 -15.48 4.02
C PRO A 54 7.18 -15.16 2.88
N PHE A 55 6.91 -15.64 1.67
CA PHE A 55 7.75 -15.43 0.50
C PHE A 55 7.33 -14.21 -0.32
N ILE A 56 6.13 -13.67 -0.10
CA ILE A 56 5.64 -12.48 -0.83
C ILE A 56 6.00 -11.23 -0.03
N THR A 57 7.30 -10.91 -0.02
CA THR A 57 7.87 -9.77 0.73
C THR A 57 8.84 -8.98 -0.16
N GLU A 58 9.31 -7.82 0.28
CA GLU A 58 10.31 -7.03 -0.49
C GLU A 58 11.64 -7.76 -0.74
N GLU A 59 11.88 -8.82 0.02
CA GLU A 59 13.15 -9.53 0.09
C GLU A 59 13.06 -10.92 -0.56
N CYS A 60 11.86 -11.40 -0.90
CA CYS A 60 11.65 -12.72 -1.47
C CYS A 60 10.65 -12.71 -2.63
N TRP A 61 10.93 -13.52 -3.64
CA TRP A 61 10.04 -13.78 -4.77
C TRP A 61 9.89 -15.28 -4.99
N VAL A 62 8.71 -15.69 -5.47
CA VAL A 62 8.43 -17.07 -5.88
C VAL A 62 8.30 -17.09 -7.40
N ILE A 63 8.98 -18.04 -8.05
CA ILE A 63 8.84 -18.30 -9.48
C ILE A 63 8.32 -19.73 -9.64
N PRO A 64 7.04 -19.89 -9.99
CA PRO A 64 6.47 -21.19 -10.32
C PRO A 64 6.97 -21.65 -11.68
N VAL A 65 7.23 -22.95 -11.80
CA VAL A 65 7.58 -23.64 -13.04
C VAL A 65 6.61 -24.80 -13.20
N ALA A 66 5.75 -24.70 -14.21
CA ALA A 66 4.80 -25.73 -14.58
C ALA A 66 5.45 -26.62 -15.66
N VAL A 67 5.61 -27.90 -15.35
CA VAL A 67 6.13 -28.89 -16.28
C VAL A 67 4.97 -29.71 -16.81
N ASP A 68 4.76 -29.69 -18.12
CA ASP A 68 3.64 -30.33 -18.81
C ASP A 68 2.28 -29.67 -18.57
N LYS A 69 1.23 -30.18 -19.23
CA LYS A 69 -0.10 -29.56 -19.32
C LYS A 69 -1.06 -29.92 -18.19
N GLU A 70 -0.67 -30.81 -17.27
CA GLU A 70 -1.53 -31.27 -16.17
C GLU A 70 -1.51 -30.33 -14.95
N VAL A 71 -0.74 -29.23 -15.03
CA VAL A 71 -0.60 -28.26 -13.94
C VAL A 71 -1.76 -27.25 -13.94
N ASP A 72 -2.26 -26.95 -12.74
CA ASP A 72 -3.26 -25.91 -12.52
C ASP A 72 -2.56 -24.53 -12.38
N ILE A 73 -2.60 -23.69 -13.42
CA ILE A 73 -1.93 -22.39 -13.40
C ILE A 73 -2.56 -21.44 -12.37
N ASP A 74 -3.87 -21.53 -12.12
CA ASP A 74 -4.56 -20.69 -11.11
C ASP A 74 -4.09 -21.00 -9.68
N GLU A 75 -3.67 -22.25 -9.46
CA GLU A 75 -3.00 -22.70 -8.25
C GLU A 75 -1.64 -22.01 -8.08
N LEU A 76 -0.84 -21.96 -9.15
CA LEU A 76 0.49 -21.33 -9.16
C LEU A 76 0.44 -19.80 -9.09
N GLU A 77 -0.62 -19.17 -9.61
CA GLU A 77 -0.86 -17.74 -9.36
C GLU A 77 -1.11 -17.44 -7.87
N ALA A 78 -1.51 -18.43 -7.07
CA ALA A 78 -1.76 -18.23 -5.63
C ALA A 78 -0.48 -18.06 -4.80
N ILE A 79 0.67 -18.45 -5.34
CA ILE A 79 1.97 -18.36 -4.64
C ILE A 79 2.80 -17.14 -5.06
N THR A 80 2.31 -16.32 -5.99
CA THR A 80 2.97 -15.11 -6.46
C THR A 80 2.06 -13.89 -6.29
N PRO A 81 2.61 -12.66 -6.26
CA PRO A 81 1.80 -11.45 -6.23
C PRO A 81 1.42 -10.89 -7.61
N LEU A 82 2.01 -11.42 -8.67
CA LEU A 82 1.87 -10.94 -10.05
C LEU A 82 1.38 -12.09 -10.92
N LYS A 83 0.58 -11.76 -11.93
CA LYS A 83 0.25 -12.71 -13.00
C LYS A 83 1.40 -12.85 -13.99
N ASN A 84 1.36 -13.89 -14.82
CA ASN A 84 2.36 -14.19 -15.86
C ASN A 84 3.80 -14.35 -15.32
N THR A 85 3.92 -14.79 -14.06
CA THR A 85 5.20 -15.13 -13.44
C THR A 85 5.58 -16.60 -13.58
N THR A 86 4.62 -17.45 -13.92
CA THR A 86 4.82 -18.88 -14.12
C THR A 86 5.59 -19.14 -15.41
N VAL A 87 6.59 -20.01 -15.34
CA VAL A 87 7.32 -20.53 -16.49
C VAL A 87 6.68 -21.87 -16.87
N GLU A 88 6.09 -21.95 -18.05
CA GLU A 88 5.42 -23.17 -18.54
C GLU A 88 6.28 -23.86 -19.58
N VAL A 89 6.64 -25.12 -19.34
CA VAL A 89 7.53 -25.88 -20.22
C VAL A 89 7.04 -27.31 -20.43
N PRO A 90 7.28 -27.93 -21.60
CA PRO A 90 7.01 -29.35 -21.77
C PRO A 90 7.98 -30.21 -20.95
N ASN A 91 7.59 -31.45 -20.64
CA ASN A 91 8.47 -32.41 -19.94
C ASN A 91 9.73 -32.83 -20.75
N THR A 92 9.84 -32.40 -22.01
CA THR A 92 10.98 -32.60 -22.90
C THR A 92 11.85 -31.35 -23.05
N GLU A 93 11.61 -30.29 -22.28
CA GLU A 93 12.38 -29.05 -22.39
C GLU A 93 13.86 -29.28 -22.04
N ASP A 94 14.72 -28.50 -22.70
CA ASP A 94 16.14 -28.53 -22.42
C ASP A 94 16.42 -27.86 -21.05
N PRO A 95 17.11 -28.53 -20.10
CA PRO A 95 17.34 -27.97 -18.77
C PRO A 95 18.13 -26.65 -18.76
N ASP A 96 19.05 -26.46 -19.72
CA ASP A 96 19.84 -25.24 -19.80
C ASP A 96 18.97 -24.07 -20.28
N LYS A 97 18.07 -24.31 -21.24
CA LYS A 97 17.08 -23.32 -21.67
C LYS A 97 16.11 -22.95 -20.55
N LEU A 98 15.59 -23.94 -19.82
CA LEU A 98 14.74 -23.68 -18.66
C LEU A 98 15.46 -22.83 -17.61
N ALA A 99 16.74 -23.10 -17.35
CA ALA A 99 17.55 -22.29 -16.45
C ALA A 99 17.70 -20.84 -16.94
N GLU A 100 17.91 -20.62 -18.24
CA GLU A 100 17.94 -19.28 -18.83
C GLU A 100 16.62 -18.52 -18.64
N GLU A 101 15.48 -19.17 -18.92
CA GLU A 101 14.16 -18.57 -18.74
C GLU A 101 13.87 -18.19 -17.28
N ILE A 102 14.22 -19.06 -16.33
CA ILE A 102 14.09 -18.77 -14.89
C ILE A 102 14.97 -17.57 -14.52
N ILE A 103 16.22 -17.52 -14.98
CA ILE A 103 17.14 -16.42 -14.69
C ILE A 103 16.59 -15.10 -15.26
N ASP A 104 16.02 -15.10 -16.45
CA ASP A 104 15.44 -13.91 -17.05
C ASP A 104 14.19 -13.45 -16.29
N LYS A 105 13.35 -14.38 -15.84
CA LYS A 105 12.23 -14.06 -14.93
C LYS A 105 12.72 -13.48 -13.59
N MET A 106 13.82 -14.00 -13.03
CA MET A 106 14.43 -13.41 -11.83
C MET A 106 14.87 -11.96 -12.07
N LYS A 107 15.52 -11.66 -13.20
CA LYS A 107 15.95 -10.30 -13.57
C LYS A 107 14.76 -9.36 -13.79
N GLU A 108 13.64 -9.85 -14.30
CA GLU A 108 12.40 -9.09 -14.42
C GLU A 108 11.86 -8.70 -13.03
N LEU A 109 11.80 -9.67 -12.11
CA LEU A 109 11.20 -9.51 -10.78
C LEU A 109 12.03 -8.66 -9.82
N ILE A 110 13.37 -8.67 -9.89
CA ILE A 110 14.20 -7.84 -8.99
C ILE A 110 13.92 -6.33 -9.10
N HIS A 111 13.41 -5.88 -10.25
CA HIS A 111 13.07 -4.48 -10.51
C HIS A 111 11.61 -4.16 -10.16
N GLN A 112 10.79 -5.16 -9.85
CA GLN A 112 9.40 -4.94 -9.50
C GLN A 112 9.29 -4.39 -8.07
N PRO A 113 8.49 -3.34 -7.87
CA PRO A 113 8.20 -2.84 -6.52
C PRO A 113 7.34 -3.87 -5.76
N MET A 114 7.38 -3.80 -4.44
CA MET A 114 6.51 -4.62 -3.61
C MET A 114 5.05 -4.38 -3.97
N VAL A 115 4.30 -5.47 -4.04
CA VAL A 115 2.84 -5.44 -4.18
C VAL A 115 2.23 -5.63 -2.79
N PRO A 116 1.69 -4.57 -2.15
CA PRO A 116 1.00 -4.72 -0.88
C PRO A 116 -0.25 -5.58 -1.02
N GLU A 117 -0.74 -6.12 0.08
CA GLU A 117 -2.06 -6.74 0.11
C GLU A 117 -3.11 -5.62 0.14
N VAL A 118 -4.00 -5.59 -0.85
CA VAL A 118 -4.95 -4.48 -1.05
C VAL A 118 -6.33 -5.00 -1.42
N ASP A 119 -7.34 -4.49 -0.76
CA ASP A 119 -8.71 -4.53 -1.26
C ASP A 119 -8.98 -3.22 -1.98
N LEU A 120 -9.17 -3.30 -3.30
CA LEU A 120 -9.19 -2.18 -4.22
C LEU A 120 -10.61 -2.00 -4.78
N GLY A 121 -11.30 -0.98 -4.29
CA GLY A 121 -12.60 -0.55 -4.79
C GLY A 121 -12.45 0.52 -5.86
N PHE A 122 -13.26 0.46 -6.91
CA PHE A 122 -13.39 1.51 -7.92
C PHE A 122 -14.79 2.13 -7.86
N ILE A 123 -14.88 3.46 -7.81
CA ILE A 123 -16.11 4.21 -8.03
C ILE A 123 -16.01 4.88 -9.40
N ILE A 124 -16.90 4.54 -10.32
CA ILE A 124 -16.79 4.95 -11.73
C ILE A 124 -18.01 5.74 -12.19
N SER A 125 -17.77 6.88 -12.82
CA SER A 125 -18.80 7.71 -13.48
C SER A 125 -18.31 8.19 -14.83
N ALA A 126 -19.20 8.16 -15.81
CA ALA A 126 -18.97 8.66 -17.16
C ALA A 126 -20.17 9.51 -17.61
N GLY A 127 -20.07 10.81 -17.37
CA GLY A 127 -21.15 11.79 -17.57
C GLY A 127 -20.82 12.89 -18.57
N SER A 128 -19.56 13.04 -18.98
CA SER A 128 -19.11 14.08 -19.90
C SER A 128 -19.60 13.89 -21.35
N THR A 129 -19.20 14.81 -22.21
CA THR A 129 -19.38 14.70 -23.67
C THR A 129 -18.70 13.46 -24.27
N ASP A 130 -17.55 13.05 -23.71
CA ASP A 130 -16.75 11.90 -24.14
C ASP A 130 -17.03 10.62 -23.32
N ALA A 131 -18.17 10.56 -22.61
CA ALA A 131 -18.48 9.51 -21.64
C ALA A 131 -18.30 8.06 -22.15
N THR A 132 -18.53 7.77 -23.43
CA THR A 132 -18.28 6.43 -23.98
C THR A 132 -16.78 6.09 -23.95
N ALA A 133 -15.93 7.04 -24.34
CA ALA A 133 -14.48 6.90 -24.29
C ALA A 133 -13.99 6.84 -22.83
N THR A 134 -14.53 7.68 -21.95
CA THR A 134 -14.22 7.63 -20.51
C THR A 134 -14.54 6.27 -19.90
N LEU A 135 -15.72 5.72 -20.18
CA LEU A 135 -16.13 4.43 -19.64
C LEU A 135 -15.20 3.32 -20.15
N GLN A 136 -14.84 3.34 -21.43
CA GLN A 136 -13.90 2.38 -21.99
C GLN A 136 -12.52 2.50 -21.34
N GLN A 137 -11.98 3.72 -21.24
CA GLN A 137 -10.70 3.98 -20.58
C GLN A 137 -10.71 3.47 -19.13
N THR A 138 -11.80 3.70 -18.41
CA THR A 138 -11.96 3.23 -17.03
C THR A 138 -11.94 1.71 -16.94
N LYS A 139 -12.68 1.02 -17.83
CA LYS A 139 -12.65 -0.45 -17.92
C LYS A 139 -11.26 -0.97 -18.24
N ASP A 140 -10.55 -0.32 -19.17
CA ASP A 140 -9.21 -0.73 -19.57
C ASP A 140 -8.19 -0.52 -18.44
N ILE A 141 -8.32 0.56 -17.64
CA ILE A 141 -7.53 0.76 -16.42
C ILE A 141 -7.78 -0.39 -15.45
N ILE A 142 -9.04 -0.72 -15.13
CA ILE A 142 -9.37 -1.80 -14.20
C ILE A 142 -8.87 -3.16 -14.72
N LYS A 143 -9.06 -3.48 -16.00
CA LYS A 143 -8.52 -4.69 -16.62
C LYS A 143 -6.99 -4.76 -16.50
N SER A 144 -6.30 -3.63 -16.68
CA SER A 144 -4.84 -3.58 -16.53
C SER A 144 -4.36 -3.91 -15.10
N PHE A 145 -5.18 -3.69 -14.06
CA PHE A 145 -4.90 -4.20 -12.71
C PHE A 145 -5.10 -5.72 -12.65
N ILE A 146 -6.26 -6.20 -13.13
CA ILE A 146 -6.64 -7.61 -13.12
C ILE A 146 -5.63 -8.49 -13.88
N ASP A 147 -5.07 -7.97 -14.97
CA ASP A 147 -4.09 -8.67 -15.81
C ASP A 147 -2.68 -8.66 -15.22
N LYS A 148 -2.35 -7.70 -14.34
CA LYS A 148 -1.02 -7.57 -13.74
C LYS A 148 -0.92 -8.23 -12.36
N TYR A 149 -1.91 -8.03 -11.51
CA TYR A 149 -1.84 -8.41 -10.10
C TYR A 149 -2.71 -9.63 -9.80
N ALA A 150 -2.13 -10.58 -9.07
CA ALA A 150 -2.82 -11.80 -8.67
C ALA A 150 -3.91 -11.50 -7.61
N MET A 151 -5.04 -12.21 -7.70
CA MET A 151 -6.25 -11.93 -6.89
C MET A 151 -6.13 -12.32 -5.41
N ASN A 152 -5.16 -13.16 -5.07
CA ASN A 152 -4.74 -13.40 -3.69
C ASN A 152 -4.11 -12.14 -3.05
N ARG A 153 -3.55 -11.22 -3.85
CA ARG A 153 -2.97 -9.96 -3.38
C ARG A 153 -3.92 -8.79 -3.52
N LEU A 154 -4.51 -8.61 -4.68
CA LEU A 154 -5.46 -7.53 -4.95
C LEU A 154 -6.87 -8.09 -5.14
N ARG A 155 -7.82 -7.68 -4.31
CA ARG A 155 -9.26 -7.98 -4.53
C ARG A 155 -9.93 -6.76 -5.11
N TYR A 156 -10.82 -6.96 -6.09
CA TYR A 156 -11.47 -5.86 -6.79
C TYR A 156 -12.94 -5.73 -6.42
N GLY A 157 -13.37 -4.50 -6.15
CA GLY A 157 -14.77 -4.12 -6.00
C GLY A 157 -15.08 -2.96 -6.94
N ILE A 158 -16.29 -2.88 -7.48
CA ILE A 158 -16.65 -1.85 -8.45
C ILE A 158 -18.04 -1.32 -8.13
N ILE A 159 -18.14 0.00 -8.04
CA ILE A 159 -19.37 0.77 -7.96
C ILE A 159 -19.47 1.64 -9.21
N SER A 160 -20.56 1.54 -9.94
CA SER A 160 -20.90 2.51 -10.98
C SER A 160 -21.86 3.55 -10.40
N TYR A 161 -21.76 4.81 -10.81
CA TYR A 161 -22.69 5.84 -10.34
C TYR A 161 -23.03 6.89 -11.39
N GLY A 162 -24.33 7.19 -11.46
CA GLY A 162 -24.91 8.38 -12.06
C GLY A 162 -25.75 9.02 -10.96
N SER A 163 -27.05 9.19 -11.18
CA SER A 163 -27.97 9.67 -10.12
C SER A 163 -28.22 8.66 -9.00
N THR A 164 -27.94 7.38 -9.23
CA THR A 164 -28.02 6.32 -8.22
C THR A 164 -26.82 5.39 -8.37
N PRO A 165 -26.01 5.20 -7.32
CA PRO A 165 -24.87 4.28 -7.37
C PRO A 165 -25.32 2.81 -7.25
N ARG A 166 -24.54 1.91 -7.84
CA ARG A 166 -24.77 0.45 -7.81
C ARG A 166 -23.45 -0.29 -7.66
N ILE A 167 -23.44 -1.36 -6.87
CA ILE A 167 -22.31 -2.29 -6.80
C ILE A 167 -22.41 -3.20 -8.03
N GLU A 168 -21.43 -3.08 -8.93
CA GLU A 168 -21.28 -3.94 -10.11
C GLU A 168 -20.46 -5.19 -9.78
N LEU A 169 -19.50 -5.06 -8.87
CA LEU A 169 -18.64 -6.14 -8.41
C LEU A 169 -18.39 -5.99 -6.90
N THR A 170 -18.58 -7.08 -6.14
CA THR A 170 -18.28 -7.12 -4.71
C THR A 170 -16.89 -7.72 -4.50
N LEU A 171 -16.15 -7.23 -3.49
CA LEU A 171 -14.90 -7.84 -3.05
C LEU A 171 -15.15 -9.31 -2.67
N THR A 172 -14.42 -10.24 -3.31
CA THR A 172 -14.57 -11.68 -3.09
C THR A 172 -13.25 -12.41 -3.24
N ASP A 173 -13.13 -13.50 -2.49
CA ASP A 173 -12.03 -14.48 -2.51
C ASP A 173 -12.13 -15.40 -3.73
N SER A 174 -13.35 -15.56 -4.25
CA SER A 174 -13.61 -16.40 -5.41
C SER A 174 -13.11 -15.72 -6.68
N LEU A 175 -12.09 -16.29 -7.32
CA LEU A 175 -11.91 -16.16 -8.77
C LEU A 175 -13.13 -16.79 -9.44
N LYS A 176 -14.28 -16.09 -9.47
CA LYS A 176 -15.31 -16.48 -10.42
C LYS A 176 -14.68 -16.32 -11.80
N PRO A 177 -14.79 -17.32 -12.69
CA PRO A 177 -14.29 -17.17 -14.02
C PRO A 177 -15.01 -15.98 -14.63
N ASP A 178 -14.20 -14.96 -14.88
CA ASP A 178 -14.46 -13.78 -15.67
C ASP A 178 -14.90 -12.46 -14.97
N VAL A 179 -14.05 -12.00 -14.03
CA VAL A 179 -14.05 -10.60 -13.55
C VAL A 179 -13.86 -9.61 -14.72
N ILE A 180 -13.09 -9.97 -15.74
CA ILE A 180 -12.83 -9.13 -16.92
C ILE A 180 -14.13 -8.88 -17.71
N GLN A 181 -14.94 -9.91 -17.93
CA GLN A 181 -16.25 -9.86 -18.60
C GLN A 181 -17.24 -9.09 -17.76
N GLN A 182 -17.21 -9.23 -16.43
CA GLN A 182 -18.04 -8.41 -15.56
C GLN A 182 -17.68 -6.92 -15.69
N VAL A 183 -16.38 -6.59 -15.72
CA VAL A 183 -15.91 -5.22 -15.98
C VAL A 183 -16.35 -4.75 -17.38
N GLU A 184 -16.21 -5.60 -18.39
CA GLU A 184 -16.58 -5.28 -19.77
C GLU A 184 -18.10 -5.09 -19.94
N ALA A 185 -18.91 -5.81 -19.17
CA ALA A 185 -20.36 -5.73 -19.18
C ALA A 185 -20.93 -4.49 -18.47
N ILE A 186 -20.11 -3.72 -17.75
CA ILE A 186 -20.58 -2.52 -17.04
C ILE A 186 -21.16 -1.52 -18.04
N LEU A 187 -22.41 -1.13 -17.79
CA LEU A 187 -23.12 -0.14 -18.60
C LEU A 187 -22.89 1.27 -18.06
N ARG A 188 -22.99 2.26 -18.95
CA ARG A 188 -22.90 3.67 -18.57
C ARG A 188 -23.98 4.03 -17.53
N PRO A 189 -23.60 4.60 -16.37
CA PRO A 189 -24.58 5.08 -15.41
C PRO A 189 -25.40 6.26 -15.96
N GLY A 190 -26.71 6.26 -15.69
CA GLY A 190 -27.62 7.31 -16.14
C GLY A 190 -27.83 8.42 -15.10
N GLY A 191 -28.13 9.62 -15.60
CA GLY A 191 -28.47 10.80 -14.79
C GLY A 191 -27.26 11.56 -14.23
N THR A 192 -27.53 12.68 -13.54
CA THR A 192 -26.48 13.50 -12.91
C THR A 192 -25.73 12.71 -11.84
N PRO A 193 -24.39 12.62 -11.89
CA PRO A 193 -23.58 11.88 -10.91
C PRO A 193 -23.79 12.38 -9.47
N ASP A 194 -23.96 11.46 -8.52
CA ASP A 194 -24.08 11.72 -7.08
C ASP A 194 -22.89 11.08 -6.33
N LEU A 195 -21.78 11.80 -6.24
CA LEU A 195 -20.56 11.33 -5.59
C LEU A 195 -20.77 11.05 -4.09
N THR A 196 -21.61 11.83 -3.41
CA THR A 196 -21.91 11.61 -1.97
C THR A 196 -22.47 10.21 -1.74
N LYS A 197 -23.49 9.82 -2.51
CA LYS A 197 -24.08 8.48 -2.39
C LYS A 197 -23.10 7.39 -2.80
N ALA A 198 -22.26 7.64 -3.81
CA ALA A 198 -21.26 6.68 -4.24
C ALA A 198 -20.22 6.39 -3.13
N LEU A 199 -19.73 7.43 -2.45
CA LEU A 199 -18.81 7.29 -1.31
C LEU A 199 -19.46 6.53 -0.14
N GLN A 200 -20.73 6.82 0.16
CA GLN A 200 -21.50 6.07 1.18
C GLN A 200 -21.69 4.60 0.81
N LEU A 201 -21.85 4.29 -0.48
CA LEU A 201 -21.91 2.90 -0.95
C LEU A 201 -20.53 2.24 -0.91
N GLY A 202 -19.46 3.03 -1.06
CA GLY A 202 -18.07 2.60 -0.87
C GLY A 202 -17.84 1.97 0.50
N GLU A 203 -18.36 2.56 1.57
CA GLU A 203 -18.28 1.99 2.93
C GLU A 203 -18.84 0.56 2.96
N LYS A 204 -20.01 0.35 2.34
CA LYS A 204 -20.64 -0.97 2.26
C LYS A 204 -19.83 -1.95 1.40
N LEU A 205 -19.22 -1.49 0.32
CA LEU A 205 -18.38 -2.30 -0.56
C LEU A 205 -17.22 -2.95 0.21
N PHE A 206 -16.68 -2.28 1.22
CA PHE A 206 -15.59 -2.77 2.08
C PHE A 206 -16.02 -3.57 3.30
N SER A 207 -17.31 -3.86 3.48
CA SER A 207 -17.78 -4.73 4.57
C SER A 207 -17.10 -6.12 4.61
N PRO A 208 -16.84 -6.79 3.46
CA PRO A 208 -16.11 -8.06 3.41
C PRO A 208 -14.59 -7.88 3.23
N ALA A 209 -14.04 -6.70 3.53
CA ALA A 209 -12.60 -6.45 3.38
C ALA A 209 -11.76 -7.28 4.34
N ARG A 210 -10.56 -7.67 3.90
CA ARG A 210 -9.59 -8.43 4.68
C ARG A 210 -9.04 -7.57 5.82
N PRO A 211 -8.94 -8.12 7.05
CA PRO A 211 -8.44 -7.37 8.21
C PRO A 211 -7.04 -6.77 8.07
N ASN A 212 -6.14 -7.42 7.32
CA ASN A 212 -4.74 -7.01 7.18
C ASN A 212 -4.41 -6.43 5.80
N ALA A 213 -5.41 -6.26 4.92
CA ALA A 213 -5.19 -5.65 3.62
C ALA A 213 -5.44 -4.14 3.70
N LYS A 214 -4.69 -3.35 2.93
CA LYS A 214 -5.01 -1.93 2.75
C LYS A 214 -6.37 -1.81 2.06
N LYS A 215 -7.29 -1.02 2.61
CA LYS A 215 -8.57 -0.71 1.96
C LYS A 215 -8.39 0.56 1.14
N VAL A 216 -8.51 0.45 -0.18
CA VAL A 216 -8.27 1.56 -1.10
C VAL A 216 -9.46 1.74 -2.03
N LEU A 217 -10.00 2.95 -2.09
CA LEU A 217 -11.09 3.33 -2.98
C LEU A 217 -10.59 4.35 -4.01
N VAL A 218 -10.68 4.01 -5.29
CA VAL A 218 -10.28 4.88 -6.40
C VAL A 218 -11.52 5.39 -7.12
N ILE A 219 -11.74 6.70 -7.08
CA ILE A 219 -12.78 7.37 -7.85
C ILE A 219 -12.23 7.63 -9.26
N ILE A 220 -12.94 7.24 -10.31
CA ILE A 220 -12.61 7.56 -11.70
C ILE A 220 -13.80 8.28 -12.30
N THR A 221 -13.62 9.55 -12.69
CA THR A 221 -14.72 10.36 -13.21
C THR A 221 -14.25 11.39 -14.23
N ASP A 222 -15.14 11.74 -15.15
CA ASP A 222 -14.91 12.74 -16.20
C ASP A 222 -15.70 14.04 -16.03
N VAL A 223 -16.58 14.12 -15.03
CA VAL A 223 -17.44 15.28 -14.84
C VAL A 223 -17.68 15.56 -13.37
N LYS A 224 -17.87 16.84 -13.04
CA LYS A 224 -18.36 17.27 -11.73
C LYS A 224 -19.68 16.58 -11.36
N SER A 225 -19.81 16.18 -10.09
CA SER A 225 -21.06 15.63 -9.55
C SER A 225 -22.07 16.71 -9.14
N GLY A 226 -23.35 16.34 -8.98
CA GLY A 226 -24.38 17.20 -8.41
C GLY A 226 -24.30 17.36 -6.88
N SER A 227 -23.27 16.82 -6.24
CA SER A 227 -23.10 16.85 -4.79
C SER A 227 -22.61 18.19 -4.28
N SER A 228 -23.01 18.55 -3.06
CA SER A 228 -22.37 19.65 -2.34
C SER A 228 -21.04 19.20 -1.73
N VAL A 229 -20.01 20.04 -1.82
CA VAL A 229 -18.67 19.80 -1.23
C VAL A 229 -18.73 19.41 0.25
N HIS A 230 -19.63 20.01 1.04
CA HIS A 230 -19.79 19.66 2.47
C HIS A 230 -20.22 18.20 2.69
N LYS A 231 -21.16 17.69 1.90
CA LYS A 231 -21.61 16.30 1.99
C LYS A 231 -20.54 15.31 1.51
N VAL A 232 -19.81 15.67 0.44
CA VAL A 232 -18.66 14.90 -0.03
C VAL A 232 -17.62 14.78 1.08
N LYS A 233 -17.30 15.89 1.76
CA LYS A 233 -16.38 15.89 2.91
C LYS A 233 -16.82 14.96 4.04
N LEU A 234 -18.10 15.00 4.43
CA LEU A 234 -18.62 14.13 5.49
C LEU A 234 -18.55 12.64 5.09
N ALA A 235 -18.88 12.31 3.84
CA ALA A 235 -18.79 10.93 3.34
C ALA A 235 -17.32 10.45 3.25
N ALA A 236 -16.41 11.31 2.79
CA ALA A 236 -14.97 11.01 2.78
C ALA A 236 -14.41 10.80 4.19
N GLN A 237 -14.85 11.60 5.17
CA GLN A 237 -14.48 11.41 6.58
C GLN A 237 -15.00 10.09 7.16
N ALA A 238 -16.19 9.65 6.78
CA ALA A 238 -16.70 8.34 7.19
C ALA A 238 -15.83 7.20 6.66
N LEU A 239 -15.40 7.28 5.40
CA LEU A 239 -14.47 6.31 4.80
C LEU A 239 -13.10 6.32 5.50
N ASP A 240 -12.54 7.50 5.80
CA ASP A 240 -11.26 7.62 6.52
C ASP A 240 -11.34 7.04 7.94
N ASN A 241 -12.47 7.20 8.64
CA ASN A 241 -12.69 6.58 9.96
C ASN A 241 -12.70 5.04 9.91
N GLU A 242 -13.05 4.46 8.77
CA GLU A 242 -13.03 3.00 8.51
C GLU A 242 -11.70 2.50 7.91
N ASP A 243 -10.70 3.37 7.88
CA ASP A 243 -9.37 3.15 7.29
C ASP A 243 -9.42 2.85 5.78
N ILE A 244 -10.41 3.43 5.08
CA ILE A 244 -10.55 3.33 3.63
C ILE A 244 -9.90 4.56 3.00
N ARG A 245 -8.77 4.35 2.32
CA ARG A 245 -7.98 5.41 1.69
C ARG A 245 -8.54 5.74 0.31
N VAL A 246 -8.85 7.01 0.06
CA VAL A 246 -9.50 7.45 -1.18
C VAL A 246 -8.50 8.15 -2.11
N PHE A 247 -8.42 7.67 -3.36
CA PHE A 247 -7.74 8.34 -4.46
C PHE A 247 -8.75 8.75 -5.54
N ALA A 248 -8.39 9.71 -6.37
CA ALA A 248 -9.21 10.13 -7.50
C ALA A 248 -8.41 10.17 -8.80
N VAL A 249 -9.05 9.79 -9.90
CA VAL A 249 -8.57 9.90 -11.27
C VAL A 249 -9.55 10.79 -12.01
N ALA A 250 -9.10 11.99 -12.35
CA ALA A 250 -9.80 12.94 -13.19
C ALA A 250 -9.54 12.60 -14.65
N VAL A 251 -10.57 12.23 -15.41
CA VAL A 251 -10.46 11.95 -16.84
C VAL A 251 -10.97 13.14 -17.65
N GLY A 252 -10.09 13.82 -18.39
CA GLY A 252 -10.47 15.01 -19.15
C GLY A 252 -10.63 16.28 -18.28
N SER A 253 -11.32 17.29 -18.82
CA SER A 253 -11.34 18.65 -18.25
C SER A 253 -12.66 19.10 -17.64
N GLU A 254 -13.74 18.29 -17.73
CA GLU A 254 -15.07 18.64 -17.19
C GLU A 254 -15.22 18.29 -15.68
N VAL A 255 -14.15 17.84 -15.04
CA VAL A 255 -14.09 17.54 -13.60
C VAL A 255 -13.96 18.80 -12.74
N ASP A 256 -14.35 18.70 -11.46
CA ASP A 256 -14.07 19.72 -10.45
C ASP A 256 -12.93 19.26 -9.52
N PRO A 257 -11.72 19.84 -9.63
CA PRO A 257 -10.58 19.48 -8.78
C PRO A 257 -10.84 19.69 -7.29
N THR A 258 -11.71 20.64 -6.92
CA THR A 258 -12.06 20.91 -5.51
C THR A 258 -12.93 19.79 -4.95
N GLU A 259 -13.87 19.29 -5.75
CA GLU A 259 -14.69 18.14 -5.36
C GLU A 259 -13.84 16.89 -5.17
N LEU A 260 -12.95 16.59 -6.13
CA LEU A 260 -12.09 15.41 -6.06
C LEU A 260 -11.07 15.49 -4.94
N SER A 261 -10.43 16.64 -4.73
CA SER A 261 -9.51 16.83 -3.60
C SER A 261 -10.21 16.76 -2.24
N THR A 262 -11.48 17.17 -2.17
CA THR A 262 -12.30 16.98 -0.96
C THR A 262 -12.61 15.49 -0.73
N ALA A 263 -12.97 14.77 -1.80
CA ALA A 263 -13.30 13.34 -1.71
C ALA A 263 -12.08 12.47 -1.36
N SER A 264 -10.91 12.80 -1.93
CA SER A 264 -9.65 12.08 -1.69
C SER A 264 -8.86 12.60 -0.48
N GLY A 265 -9.40 13.60 0.23
CA GLY A 265 -8.77 14.26 1.38
C GLY A 265 -7.57 15.15 1.05
N SER A 266 -7.03 15.11 -0.18
CA SER A 266 -5.93 15.97 -0.61
C SER A 266 -5.84 16.04 -2.14
N GLY A 267 -5.49 17.22 -2.66
CA GLY A 267 -5.14 17.37 -4.08
C GLY A 267 -3.98 16.47 -4.53
N LYS A 268 -3.08 16.07 -3.61
CA LYS A 268 -1.98 15.12 -3.92
C LYS A 268 -2.49 13.71 -4.26
N ASN A 269 -3.71 13.37 -3.87
CA ASN A 269 -4.34 12.07 -4.12
C ASN A 269 -5.18 12.06 -5.42
N VAL A 270 -5.14 13.17 -6.18
CA VAL A 270 -5.78 13.28 -7.50
C VAL A 270 -4.74 13.01 -8.58
N ILE A 271 -5.09 12.14 -9.52
CA ILE A 271 -4.35 11.79 -10.73
C ILE A 271 -5.12 12.41 -11.89
N ASN A 272 -4.43 13.13 -12.76
CA ASN A 272 -5.04 13.63 -13.99
C ASN A 272 -4.74 12.64 -15.11
N SER A 273 -5.76 12.27 -15.87
CA SER A 273 -5.66 11.34 -16.99
C SER A 273 -6.50 11.81 -18.18
N SER A 274 -6.20 11.28 -19.35
CA SER A 274 -6.96 11.45 -20.59
C SER A 274 -7.59 10.12 -21.02
N ASN A 275 -8.55 10.19 -21.95
CA ASN A 275 -9.14 9.01 -22.58
C ASN A 275 -8.21 8.31 -23.59
N THR A 276 -7.01 8.84 -23.84
CA THR A 276 -5.99 8.24 -24.72
C THR A 276 -4.74 7.79 -23.97
N ASP A 277 -4.70 8.01 -22.65
CA ASP A 277 -3.57 7.55 -21.84
C ASP A 277 -3.49 6.03 -21.86
N GLU A 278 -2.26 5.53 -21.83
CA GLU A 278 -2.04 4.09 -21.70
C GLU A 278 -2.54 3.61 -20.31
N PRO A 279 -3.52 2.67 -20.25
CA PRO A 279 -4.13 2.26 -18.99
C PRO A 279 -3.12 1.75 -17.96
N GLY A 280 -2.07 1.05 -18.43
CA GLY A 280 -0.99 0.55 -17.59
C GLY A 280 -0.21 1.65 -16.87
N LYS A 281 -0.06 2.84 -17.47
CA LYS A 281 0.61 3.99 -16.83
C LYS A 281 -0.23 4.56 -15.69
N VAL A 282 -1.54 4.72 -15.91
CA VAL A 282 -2.47 5.19 -14.88
C VAL A 282 -2.52 4.20 -13.71
N ARG A 283 -2.53 2.90 -14.00
CA ARG A 283 -2.40 1.84 -12.97
C ARG A 283 -1.12 2.00 -12.15
N GLU A 284 0.04 2.20 -12.79
CA GLU A 284 1.29 2.38 -12.05
C GLU A 284 1.26 3.62 -11.16
N GLU A 285 0.69 4.73 -11.63
CA GLU A 285 0.57 5.95 -10.82
C GLU A 285 -0.34 5.75 -9.60
N ILE A 286 -1.49 5.07 -9.78
CA ILE A 286 -2.38 4.69 -8.67
C ILE A 286 -1.63 3.80 -7.68
N MET A 287 -0.98 2.74 -8.16
CA MET A 287 -0.25 1.80 -7.30
C MET A 287 0.90 2.45 -6.57
N GLU A 288 1.59 3.40 -7.19
CA GLU A 288 2.66 4.14 -6.55
C GLU A 288 2.14 5.00 -5.40
N LYS A 289 0.99 5.68 -5.57
CA LYS A 289 0.33 6.38 -4.45
C LYS A 289 -0.09 5.41 -3.33
N ILE A 290 -0.61 4.23 -3.67
CA ILE A 290 -0.96 3.18 -2.69
C ILE A 290 0.27 2.69 -1.91
N ARG A 291 1.43 2.57 -2.57
CA ARG A 291 2.68 2.18 -1.93
C ARG A 291 3.19 3.28 -1.00
N GLN A 292 3.19 4.53 -1.46
CA GLN A 292 3.69 5.70 -0.70
C GLN A 292 2.81 6.09 0.49
N ASP A 293 1.53 5.70 0.51
CA ASP A 293 0.63 5.88 1.65
C ASP A 293 0.87 4.78 2.70
N THR A 294 2.08 4.74 3.25
CA THR A 294 2.64 3.61 4.01
C THR A 294 2.70 3.90 5.51
N PHE A 295 1.78 3.30 6.27
CA PHE A 295 2.15 2.24 7.23
C PHE A 295 1.02 1.21 7.26
N PRO A 296 1.19 -0.01 6.72
CA PRO A 296 0.09 -0.97 6.57
C PRO A 296 -0.27 -1.66 7.90
N ASP A 297 0.71 -1.88 8.79
CA ASP A 297 0.49 -2.48 10.11
C ASP A 297 1.66 -2.19 11.08
N GLU A 298 1.45 -2.50 12.37
CA GLU A 298 2.42 -2.32 13.46
C GLU A 298 3.70 -3.15 13.26
N GLN A 299 3.61 -4.35 12.66
CA GLN A 299 4.76 -5.24 12.52
C GLN A 299 5.76 -4.75 11.47
N ALA A 300 5.26 -4.21 10.36
CA ALA A 300 6.09 -3.59 9.33
C ALA A 300 6.87 -2.40 9.90
N LEU A 301 6.22 -1.56 10.72
CA LEU A 301 6.87 -0.45 11.41
C LEU A 301 7.95 -0.95 12.38
N LEU A 302 7.65 -1.98 13.17
CA LEU A 302 8.62 -2.56 14.12
C LEU A 302 9.83 -3.19 13.42
N LYS A 303 9.64 -3.89 12.29
CA LYS A 303 10.75 -4.45 11.51
C LYS A 303 11.68 -3.35 10.99
N LEU A 304 11.12 -2.23 10.54
CA LEU A 304 11.91 -1.10 10.04
C LEU A 304 12.69 -0.41 11.16
N LEU A 305 12.06 -0.19 12.32
CA LEU A 305 12.74 0.33 13.51
C LEU A 305 13.87 -0.60 13.97
N GLY A 306 13.68 -1.91 13.90
CA GLY A 306 14.72 -2.90 14.24
C GLY A 306 15.93 -2.94 13.29
N ARG A 307 15.80 -2.40 12.07
CA ARG A 307 16.90 -2.31 11.08
C ARG A 307 17.67 -1.00 11.15
N MET A 308 17.22 -0.04 11.95
CA MET A 308 17.90 1.24 12.09
C MET A 308 19.27 1.02 12.74
N SER A 309 20.33 1.43 12.04
CA SER A 309 21.68 1.40 12.59
C SER A 309 21.93 2.65 13.41
N ALA A 310 22.64 2.51 14.52
CA ALA A 310 23.11 3.66 15.29
C ALA A 310 24.05 4.50 14.41
N VAL A 311 23.75 5.79 14.29
CA VAL A 311 24.63 6.76 13.63
C VAL A 311 25.54 7.36 14.70
N GLY A 312 26.84 7.18 14.55
CA GLY A 312 27.82 7.79 15.45
C GLY A 312 28.05 9.27 15.13
N GLY A 313 28.24 10.10 16.14
CA GLY A 313 28.54 11.53 15.98
C GLY A 313 27.96 12.38 17.10
N THR A 314 28.24 13.69 17.05
CA THR A 314 27.54 14.67 17.87
C THR A 314 26.13 14.84 17.32
N PRO A 315 25.07 14.77 18.15
CA PRO A 315 23.71 15.04 17.68
C PRO A 315 23.62 16.45 17.07
N ASP A 316 22.89 16.58 15.97
CA ASP A 316 22.59 17.87 15.34
C ASP A 316 21.08 18.06 15.36
N LEU A 317 20.62 18.86 16.33
CA LEU A 317 19.20 18.94 16.65
C LEU A 317 18.47 19.88 15.69
N ASP A 318 19.08 20.97 15.24
CA ASP A 318 18.43 21.89 14.31
C ASP A 318 18.25 21.26 12.92
N LEU A 319 19.25 20.50 12.43
CA LEU A 319 19.10 19.73 11.18
C LEU A 319 18.06 18.62 11.33
N ALA A 320 18.07 17.88 12.44
CA ALA A 320 17.09 16.82 12.68
C ALA A 320 15.65 17.36 12.70
N LEU A 321 15.41 18.52 13.32
CA LEU A 321 14.11 19.19 13.31
C LEU A 321 13.73 19.69 11.91
N ALA A 322 14.68 20.21 11.14
CA ALA A 322 14.45 20.64 9.77
C ALA A 322 14.12 19.46 8.84
N ASP A 323 14.80 18.32 8.99
CA ASP A 323 14.49 17.11 8.23
C ASP A 323 13.18 16.46 8.67
N ALA A 324 12.86 16.49 9.97
CA ALA A 324 11.56 16.06 10.46
C ALA A 324 10.42 16.90 9.84
N LYS A 325 10.62 18.21 9.67
CA LYS A 325 9.65 19.07 8.97
C LYS A 325 9.40 18.58 7.54
N LYS A 326 10.46 18.28 6.78
CA LYS A 326 10.33 17.75 5.41
C LYS A 326 9.52 16.44 5.40
N ALA A 327 9.68 15.58 6.40
CA ALA A 327 8.88 14.35 6.50
C ALA A 327 7.38 14.64 6.70
N PHE A 328 7.02 15.70 7.43
CA PHE A 328 5.62 16.16 7.57
C PHE A 328 5.07 16.92 6.36
N GLU A 329 5.89 17.21 5.35
CA GLU A 329 5.50 17.90 4.11
C GLU A 329 5.62 17.00 2.87
N GLY A 330 6.32 15.88 3.00
CA GLY A 330 6.66 14.96 1.94
C GLY A 330 5.45 14.23 1.32
N PRO A 331 5.71 13.34 0.35
CA PRO A 331 4.71 12.43 -0.19
C PRO A 331 4.07 11.60 0.95
N GLY A 332 2.73 11.50 0.96
CA GLY A 332 1.98 10.81 2.04
C GLY A 332 1.67 11.66 3.28
N ALA A 333 2.20 12.87 3.40
CA ALA A 333 1.86 13.77 4.49
C ALA A 333 0.37 14.18 4.45
N ARG A 334 -0.29 14.12 5.62
CA ARG A 334 -1.70 14.47 5.81
C ARG A 334 -1.80 15.90 6.38
N PRO A 335 -2.15 16.92 5.58
CA PRO A 335 -2.11 18.32 6.03
C PRO A 335 -3.07 18.62 7.18
N ASP A 336 -4.25 17.98 7.17
CA ASP A 336 -5.31 18.17 8.17
C ASP A 336 -5.20 17.23 9.37
N ALA A 337 -4.26 16.29 9.35
CA ALA A 337 -4.05 15.40 10.49
C ALA A 337 -3.35 16.15 11.63
N LYS A 338 -3.62 15.72 12.86
CA LYS A 338 -2.81 16.14 14.00
C LYS A 338 -1.39 15.64 13.80
N LYS A 339 -0.43 16.56 13.72
CA LYS A 339 0.99 16.26 13.54
C LYS A 339 1.68 16.28 14.90
N VAL A 340 2.35 15.18 15.24
CA VAL A 340 3.12 15.07 16.49
C VAL A 340 4.52 14.59 16.14
N LEU A 341 5.52 15.37 16.53
CA LEU A 341 6.92 14.98 16.46
C LEU A 341 7.37 14.53 17.86
N VAL A 342 7.76 13.27 17.99
CA VAL A 342 8.48 12.77 19.16
C VAL A 342 9.92 12.52 18.73
N PHE A 343 10.88 13.15 19.41
CA PHE A 343 12.28 12.86 19.20
C PHE A 343 12.96 12.50 20.52
N LEU A 344 13.98 11.66 20.43
CA LEU A 344 14.75 11.20 21.57
C LEU A 344 16.19 11.68 21.43
N VAL A 345 16.74 12.22 22.51
CA VAL A 345 18.11 12.73 22.59
C VAL A 345 18.74 12.25 23.88
N ASP A 346 19.98 11.79 23.82
CA ASP A 346 20.73 11.26 24.97
C ASP A 346 21.93 12.13 25.36
N ASN A 347 22.29 13.12 24.53
CA ASN A 347 23.41 14.01 24.75
C ASN A 347 23.11 15.44 24.27
N LYS A 348 23.91 16.41 24.71
CA LYS A 348 23.87 17.77 24.19
C LYS A 348 24.13 17.75 22.67
N SER A 349 23.33 18.51 21.92
CA SER A 349 23.60 18.67 20.48
C SER A 349 24.76 19.64 20.22
N GLY A 350 25.29 19.58 18.99
CA GLY A 350 26.26 20.54 18.46
C GLY A 350 25.64 21.87 18.02
N SER A 351 24.31 21.94 17.99
CA SER A 351 23.54 23.08 17.51
C SER A 351 23.59 24.26 18.49
N THR A 352 23.39 25.47 17.97
CA THR A 352 23.17 26.65 18.82
C THR A 352 21.71 26.73 19.27
N GLU A 353 21.44 27.35 20.43
CA GLU A 353 20.06 27.53 20.89
C GLU A 353 19.21 28.35 19.92
N GLU A 354 19.83 29.27 19.18
CA GLU A 354 19.16 30.13 18.20
C GLU A 354 18.72 29.32 16.98
N ASP A 355 19.57 28.44 16.47
CA ASP A 355 19.26 27.57 15.33
C ASP A 355 18.18 26.53 15.71
N VAL A 356 18.28 25.93 16.90
CA VAL A 356 17.26 25.01 17.42
C VAL A 356 15.91 25.71 17.56
N LEU A 357 15.89 26.92 18.12
CA LEU A 357 14.66 27.71 18.27
C LEU A 357 14.05 28.04 16.91
N LYS A 358 14.87 28.44 15.94
CA LYS A 358 14.41 28.76 14.57
C LYS A 358 13.77 27.54 13.89
N SER A 359 14.40 26.37 13.97
CA SER A 359 13.82 25.13 13.42
C SER A 359 12.54 24.73 14.15
N ALA A 360 12.48 24.89 15.47
CA ALA A 360 11.30 24.59 16.27
C ALA A 360 10.11 25.52 15.95
N MET A 361 10.35 26.82 15.80
CA MET A 361 9.31 27.78 15.40
C MET A 361 8.75 27.46 14.01
N SER A 362 9.59 26.95 13.11
CA SER A 362 9.16 26.51 11.77
C SER A 362 8.21 25.32 11.83
N LEU A 363 8.45 24.36 12.74
CA LEU A 363 7.56 23.23 12.99
C LEU A 363 6.24 23.67 13.66
N GLU A 364 6.33 24.58 14.63
CA GLU A 364 5.16 25.13 15.33
C GLU A 364 4.23 25.88 14.37
N GLY A 365 4.80 26.66 13.44
CA GLY A 365 4.05 27.36 12.40
C GLY A 365 3.19 26.42 11.53
N ASP A 366 3.61 25.17 11.36
CA ASP A 366 2.88 24.15 10.62
C ASP A 366 1.95 23.30 11.50
N SER A 367 1.69 23.77 12.73
CA SER A 367 0.88 23.08 13.74
C SER A 367 1.41 21.71 14.13
N ILE A 368 2.73 21.51 14.08
CA ILE A 368 3.38 20.28 14.52
C ILE A 368 3.66 20.36 16.02
N LYS A 369 3.02 19.48 16.80
CA LYS A 369 3.25 19.39 18.25
C LYS A 369 4.55 18.63 18.53
N VAL A 370 5.54 19.31 19.10
CA VAL A 370 6.83 18.70 19.45
C VAL A 370 6.82 18.21 20.90
N ILE A 371 7.21 16.94 21.09
CA ILE A 371 7.37 16.25 22.38
C ILE A 371 8.84 15.78 22.48
N PRO A 372 9.72 16.57 23.11
CA PRO A 372 11.12 16.20 23.30
C PRO A 372 11.27 15.18 24.43
N VAL A 373 12.08 14.14 24.19
CA VAL A 373 12.43 13.13 25.18
C VAL A 373 13.93 13.13 25.43
N GLY A 374 14.35 13.62 26.61
CA GLY A 374 15.73 13.57 27.07
C GLY A 374 16.02 12.28 27.83
N ILE A 375 17.06 11.55 27.42
CA ILE A 375 17.49 10.29 28.03
C ILE A 375 18.85 10.47 28.72
N GLY A 376 18.89 10.24 30.03
CA GLY A 376 20.13 10.33 30.81
C GLY A 376 20.49 11.77 31.20
N SER A 377 21.65 11.91 31.84
CA SER A 377 22.06 13.15 32.52
C SER A 377 22.86 14.12 31.65
N GLN A 378 23.23 13.72 30.43
CA GLN A 378 24.05 14.53 29.52
C GLN A 378 23.20 15.46 28.63
N VAL A 379 21.88 15.30 28.66
CA VAL A 379 20.94 16.13 27.92
C VAL A 379 20.83 17.50 28.57
N LYS A 380 20.81 18.56 27.76
CA LYS A 380 20.56 19.91 28.24
C LYS A 380 19.08 20.26 28.16
N ARG A 381 18.46 20.42 29.33
CA ARG A 381 17.05 20.83 29.42
C ARG A 381 16.77 22.18 28.76
N GLU A 382 17.67 23.14 28.89
CA GLU A 382 17.54 24.48 28.29
C GLU A 382 17.42 24.41 26.76
N GLU A 383 18.13 23.48 26.14
CA GLU A 383 18.07 23.20 24.69
C GLU A 383 16.74 22.54 24.30
N LEU A 384 16.26 21.56 25.08
CA LEU A 384 14.93 20.97 24.84
C LEU A 384 13.80 21.99 25.00
N GLU A 385 13.95 22.95 25.92
CA GLU A 385 12.98 24.03 26.12
C GLU A 385 12.86 24.96 24.91
N LYS A 386 13.87 25.02 24.02
CA LYS A 386 13.77 25.75 22.76
C LYS A 386 12.96 25.00 21.70
N THR A 387 12.78 23.69 21.84
CA THR A 387 12.10 22.86 20.84
C THR A 387 10.58 22.87 20.95
N THR A 388 10.04 23.36 22.07
CA THR A 388 8.59 23.35 22.31
C THR A 388 8.14 24.48 23.22
N PRO A 389 7.07 25.23 22.87
CA PRO A 389 6.46 26.21 23.78
C PRO A 389 5.76 25.53 24.98
N LEU A 390 5.41 24.25 24.83
CA LEU A 390 4.73 23.45 25.85
C LEU A 390 5.76 22.76 26.75
N LYS A 391 6.39 23.52 27.65
CA LYS A 391 7.41 22.99 28.58
C LYS A 391 6.97 21.76 29.39
N LYS A 392 5.66 21.62 29.63
CA LYS A 392 5.06 20.44 30.28
C LYS A 392 5.13 19.16 29.45
N ASN A 393 5.40 19.24 28.15
CA ASN A 393 5.53 18.10 27.24
C ASN A 393 6.95 17.53 27.19
N ILE A 394 7.93 18.22 27.77
CA ILE A 394 9.29 17.72 27.88
C ILE A 394 9.28 16.52 28.82
N ILE A 395 9.81 15.39 28.34
CA ILE A 395 9.94 14.15 29.08
C ILE A 395 11.42 13.92 29.33
N GLU A 396 11.81 13.82 30.59
CA GLU A 396 13.16 13.42 30.97
C GLU A 396 13.10 12.05 31.65
N VAL A 397 13.99 11.16 31.23
CA VAL A 397 14.06 9.79 31.72
C VAL A 397 15.51 9.39 31.98
N PRO A 398 15.78 8.55 32.99
CA PRO A 398 17.12 7.99 33.19
C PRO A 398 17.48 7.02 32.05
N THR A 399 18.78 6.78 31.84
CA THR A 399 19.29 5.85 30.81
C THR A 399 18.77 4.41 30.97
N LYS A 400 18.32 4.02 32.17
CA LYS A 400 17.75 2.70 32.48
C LYS A 400 16.22 2.72 32.63
N GLU A 401 15.53 3.69 32.03
CA GLU A 401 14.07 3.78 32.08
C GLU A 401 13.40 2.57 31.41
N THR A 402 12.25 2.15 31.95
CA THR A 402 11.48 1.05 31.34
C THR A 402 10.54 1.56 30.26
N LEU A 403 10.36 0.77 29.20
CA LEU A 403 9.42 1.07 28.10
C LEU A 403 8.00 1.35 28.62
N ARG A 404 7.57 0.64 29.67
CA ARG A 404 6.26 0.82 30.30
C ARG A 404 6.09 2.22 30.89
N ASN A 405 7.09 2.70 31.61
CA ASN A 405 7.06 4.03 32.22
C ASN A 405 7.14 5.14 31.16
N LEU A 406 7.97 4.95 30.14
CA LEU A 406 8.07 5.89 29.02
C LEU A 406 6.74 5.99 28.27
N ARG A 407 6.08 4.86 28.00
CA ARG A 407 4.74 4.82 27.39
C ARG A 407 3.70 5.58 28.21
N LEU A 408 3.68 5.39 29.53
CA LEU A 408 2.78 6.12 30.42
C LEU A 408 3.03 7.63 30.36
N LYS A 409 4.29 8.06 30.45
CA LYS A 409 4.66 9.48 30.35
C LYS A 409 4.22 10.10 29.02
N LEU A 410 4.46 9.42 27.89
CA LEU A 410 4.05 9.86 26.56
C LEU A 410 2.52 9.96 26.41
N SER A 411 1.77 8.99 26.94
CA SER A 411 0.29 8.97 26.85
C SER A 411 -0.41 10.14 27.55
N THR A 412 0.29 10.84 28.44
CA THR A 412 -0.23 11.97 29.21
C THR A 412 0.08 13.34 28.61
N LYS A 413 0.79 13.40 27.48
CA LYS A 413 1.22 14.65 26.84
C LYS A 413 0.38 14.99 25.62
#